data_AF-A0A819QVP8-F1
#
_entry.id   AF-A0A819QVP8-F1
#
_cell.length_a   1.000
_cell.length_b   1.000
_cell.length_c   1.000
_cell.angle_alpha   90.00
_cell.angle_beta   90.00
_cell.angle_gamma   90.00
#
_symmetry.space_group_name_H-M   'P 1'
#
loop_
_entity.id
_entity.type
_entity.pdbx_description
1 polymer ?
#
loop_
_entity_poly.entity_id
_entity_poly.type
_entity_poly.pdbx_seq_one_letter_code
_entity_poly.pdbx_strand_id
1 'polypeptide(L)'
;MSDDIIQRLPAISLQLNRIVPIFQIIFGTIGNILNILIFTRRSLRSNPCSIYFLASSINNLFVLYVATLTRLLSSGWKIDPSNSNIGLCKLRIFFVYSSTALIQWFMVLASIDRYLSSCQNARYRQISSLSTARKAIGLTILIIGLAHFHTFIWWSVDYIGAKTYCNIFIYDYEIAFQIFFLILTCAIPPILMTIFGILTVFNVRKLRTQVGPQNNDARNERLRSKDRQLIIMLLIQVLMTIICMKSL
;
A
#
# COMPACT_ATOMS: atom_id res chain seq x y z
N MET A 1 23.80 -24.48 21.68
CA MET A 1 23.29 -23.09 21.64
C MET A 1 22.50 -22.82 20.36
N SER A 2 22.92 -23.34 19.21
CA SER A 2 22.19 -23.32 17.94
C SER A 2 20.87 -24.10 17.98
N ASP A 3 20.85 -25.28 18.62
CA ASP A 3 19.68 -26.17 18.63
C ASP A 3 18.52 -25.66 19.50
N ASP A 4 18.83 -24.96 20.59
CA ASP A 4 17.84 -24.35 21.50
C ASP A 4 17.12 -23.16 20.81
N ILE A 5 17.81 -22.46 19.90
CA ILE A 5 17.21 -21.41 19.06
C ILE A 5 16.26 -22.03 18.04
N ILE A 6 16.68 -23.10 17.34
CA ILE A 6 15.86 -23.81 16.34
C ILE A 6 14.59 -24.40 16.98
N GLN A 7 14.67 -24.90 18.21
CA GLN A 7 13.52 -25.46 18.93
C GLN A 7 12.53 -24.40 19.43
N ARG A 8 12.99 -23.17 19.70
CA ARG A 8 12.15 -22.05 20.14
C ARG A 8 11.56 -21.22 18.99
N LEU A 9 12.15 -21.30 17.79
CA LEU A 9 11.69 -20.60 16.60
C LEU A 9 10.18 -20.77 16.32
N PRO A 10 9.58 -21.97 16.40
CA PRO A 10 8.16 -22.16 16.13
C PRO A 10 7.27 -21.48 17.16
N ALA A 11 7.65 -21.53 18.44
CA ALA A 11 6.91 -20.89 19.53
C ALA A 11 6.98 -19.35 19.44
N ILE A 12 8.16 -18.81 19.11
CA ILE A 12 8.37 -17.37 18.88
C ILE A 12 7.58 -16.92 17.64
N SER A 13 7.65 -17.66 16.53
CA SER A 13 6.88 -17.38 15.31
C SER A 13 5.37 -17.37 15.58
N LEU A 14 4.86 -18.31 16.38
CA LEU A 14 3.45 -18.36 16.76
C LEU A 14 3.03 -17.14 17.58
N GLN A 15 3.86 -16.73 18.56
CA GLN A 15 3.59 -15.54 19.38
C GLN A 15 3.59 -14.26 18.54
N LEU A 16 4.57 -14.10 17.64
CA LEU A 16 4.64 -12.97 16.72
C LEU A 16 3.44 -12.91 15.79
N ASN A 17 3.03 -14.06 15.21
CA ASN A 17 1.87 -14.17 14.33
C ASN A 17 0.53 -13.88 15.03
N ARG A 18 0.49 -13.87 16.36
CA ARG A 18 -0.70 -13.47 17.14
C ARG A 18 -0.64 -12.01 17.56
N ILE A 19 0.51 -11.53 18.02
CA ILE A 19 0.67 -10.19 18.60
C ILE A 19 0.75 -9.11 17.50
N VAL A 20 1.55 -9.33 16.46
CA VAL A 20 1.79 -8.32 15.40
C VAL A 20 0.49 -7.92 14.67
N PRO A 21 -0.39 -8.86 14.26
CA PRO A 21 -1.65 -8.50 13.62
C PRO A 21 -2.58 -7.65 14.50
N ILE A 22 -2.61 -7.89 15.82
CA ILE A 22 -3.44 -7.12 16.76
C ILE A 22 -2.97 -5.66 16.79
N PHE A 23 -1.67 -5.45 16.95
CA PHE A 23 -1.09 -4.11 16.91
C PHE A 23 -1.32 -3.43 15.57
N GLN A 24 -1.16 -4.16 14.47
CA GLN A 24 -1.41 -3.65 13.12
C GLN A 24 -2.87 -3.23 12.94
N ILE A 25 -3.84 -4.01 13.45
CA ILE A 25 -5.26 -3.67 13.40
C ILE A 25 -5.56 -2.40 14.20
N ILE A 26 -5.06 -2.29 15.44
CA ILE A 26 -5.33 -1.13 16.30
C ILE A 26 -4.72 0.14 15.69
N PHE A 27 -3.40 0.15 15.48
CA PHE A 27 -2.70 1.34 14.99
C PHE A 27 -3.03 1.65 13.54
N GLY A 28 -3.19 0.62 12.70
CA GLY A 28 -3.59 0.76 11.31
C GLY A 28 -4.99 1.34 11.17
N THR A 29 -5.95 0.93 12.00
CA THR A 29 -7.31 1.46 11.98
C THR A 29 -7.33 2.92 12.39
N ILE A 30 -6.71 3.24 13.53
CA ILE A 30 -6.65 4.63 14.03
C ILE A 30 -5.98 5.54 13.00
N GLY A 31 -4.82 5.15 12.49
CA GLY A 31 -4.06 5.93 11.51
C GLY A 31 -4.83 6.17 10.20
N ASN A 32 -5.43 5.12 9.62
CA ASN A 32 -6.14 5.28 8.36
C ASN A 32 -7.48 6.02 8.51
N ILE A 33 -8.20 5.88 9.64
CA ILE A 33 -9.40 6.69 9.92
C ILE A 33 -9.02 8.17 10.04
N LEU A 34 -7.96 8.49 10.79
CA LEU A 34 -7.49 9.87 10.91
C LEU A 34 -7.10 10.45 9.54
N ASN A 35 -6.41 9.68 8.70
CA ASN A 35 -6.10 10.10 7.32
C ASN A 35 -7.37 10.38 6.51
N ILE A 36 -8.36 9.50 6.55
CA ILE A 36 -9.64 9.69 5.85
C ILE A 36 -10.32 10.98 6.34
N LEU A 37 -10.40 11.18 7.66
CA LEU A 37 -11.00 12.39 8.25
C LEU A 37 -10.27 13.66 7.82
N ILE A 38 -8.93 13.63 7.74
CA ILE A 38 -8.11 14.77 7.29
C ILE A 38 -8.32 15.04 5.80
N PHE A 39 -8.20 14.03 4.94
CA PHE A 39 -8.28 14.21 3.48
C PHE A 39 -9.70 14.52 2.99
N THR A 40 -10.72 14.22 3.78
CA THR A 40 -12.13 14.57 3.49
C THR A 40 -12.47 16.03 3.82
N ARG A 41 -11.61 16.74 4.59
CA ARG A 41 -11.81 18.16 4.93
C ARG A 41 -11.91 19.01 3.67
N ARG A 42 -12.76 20.05 3.72
CA ARG A 42 -13.06 20.94 2.58
C ARG A 42 -11.80 21.60 1.99
N SER A 43 -10.79 21.86 2.82
CA SER A 43 -9.52 22.45 2.41
C SER A 43 -8.59 21.51 1.63
N LEU A 44 -8.77 20.19 1.74
CA LEU A 44 -7.91 19.19 1.09
C LEU A 44 -8.62 18.42 -0.02
N ARG A 45 -9.95 18.29 0.00
CA ARG A 45 -10.70 17.61 -1.06
C ARG A 45 -10.59 18.25 -2.45
N SER A 46 -10.20 19.53 -2.50
CA SER A 46 -9.93 20.26 -3.76
C SER A 46 -8.54 19.98 -4.33
N ASN A 47 -7.67 19.30 -3.58
CA ASN A 47 -6.32 18.95 -3.99
C ASN A 47 -6.29 17.53 -4.61
N PRO A 48 -5.91 17.37 -5.89
CA PRO A 48 -5.89 16.08 -6.57
C PRO A 48 -5.06 15.02 -5.84
N CYS A 49 -3.87 15.39 -5.34
CA CYS A 49 -3.02 14.52 -4.53
C CYS A 49 -3.72 13.93 -3.30
N SER A 50 -4.55 14.71 -2.62
CA SER A 50 -5.26 14.27 -1.42
C SER A 50 -6.31 13.20 -1.73
N ILE A 51 -6.87 13.16 -2.95
CA ILE A 51 -7.79 12.09 -3.36
C ILE A 51 -7.07 10.75 -3.47
N TYR A 52 -5.83 10.72 -3.99
CA TYR A 52 -5.06 9.48 -4.05
C TYR A 52 -4.72 8.96 -2.65
N PHE A 53 -4.34 9.84 -1.71
CA PHE A 53 -4.11 9.44 -0.31
C PHE A 53 -5.37 8.96 0.39
N LEU A 54 -6.51 9.59 0.11
CA LEU A 54 -7.81 9.13 0.59
C LEU A 54 -8.13 7.72 0.07
N ALA A 55 -8.00 7.50 -1.24
CA ALA A 55 -8.22 6.18 -1.85
C ALA A 55 -7.28 5.12 -1.27
N SER A 56 -5.99 5.45 -1.08
CA SER A 56 -5.01 4.57 -0.43
C SER A 56 -5.40 4.24 1.02
N SER A 57 -5.86 5.23 1.80
CA SER A 57 -6.27 5.03 3.21
C SER A 57 -7.53 4.16 3.34
N ILE A 58 -8.52 4.35 2.46
CA ILE A 58 -9.72 3.49 2.40
C ILE A 58 -9.31 2.05 2.08
N ASN A 59 -8.45 1.88 1.09
CA ASN A 59 -8.00 0.56 0.66
C ASN A 59 -7.10 -0.13 1.70
N ASN A 60 -6.33 0.64 2.48
CA ASN A 60 -5.60 0.15 3.65
C ASN A 60 -6.55 -0.42 4.71
N LEU A 61 -7.66 0.26 5.03
CA LEU A 61 -8.66 -0.28 5.95
C LEU A 61 -9.25 -1.59 5.43
N PHE A 62 -9.57 -1.64 4.13
CA PHE A 62 -10.09 -2.86 3.51
C PHE A 62 -9.10 -4.03 3.67
N VAL A 63 -7.83 -3.85 3.31
CA VAL A 63 -6.79 -4.89 3.47
C VAL A 63 -6.62 -5.29 4.93
N LEU A 64 -6.64 -4.33 5.86
CA LEU A 64 -6.50 -4.60 7.29
C LEU A 64 -7.59 -5.54 7.80
N TYR A 65 -8.84 -5.32 7.41
CA TYR A 65 -9.95 -6.16 7.85
C TYR A 65 -10.11 -7.44 7.04
N VAL A 66 -9.78 -7.47 5.75
CA VAL A 66 -9.97 -8.68 4.93
C VAL A 66 -8.76 -9.62 5.02
N ALA A 67 -7.54 -9.09 5.03
CA ALA A 67 -6.32 -9.89 5.11
C ALA A 67 -5.95 -10.18 6.57
N THR A 68 -5.70 -9.12 7.35
CA THR A 68 -5.07 -9.22 8.68
C THR A 68 -6.02 -9.80 9.73
N LEU A 69 -7.29 -9.36 9.77
CA LEU A 69 -8.27 -9.94 10.69
C LEU A 69 -8.55 -11.41 10.38
N THR A 70 -8.74 -11.77 9.10
CA THR A 70 -8.94 -13.18 8.71
C THR A 70 -7.73 -14.04 9.09
N ARG A 71 -6.51 -13.52 8.91
CA ARG A 71 -5.29 -14.20 9.35
C ARG A 71 -5.23 -14.35 10.88
N LEU A 72 -5.61 -13.34 11.64
CA LEU A 72 -5.67 -13.39 13.11
C LEU A 72 -6.71 -14.42 13.61
N LEU A 73 -7.87 -14.51 12.96
CA LEU A 73 -8.90 -15.50 13.28
C LEU A 73 -8.43 -16.92 12.93
N SER A 74 -7.74 -17.07 11.80
CA SER A 74 -7.14 -18.33 11.35
C SER A 74 -6.03 -18.82 12.30
N SER A 75 -5.07 -17.96 12.66
CA SER A 75 -3.94 -18.33 13.53
C SER A 75 -4.34 -18.42 15.01
N GLY A 76 -5.23 -17.53 15.46
CA GLY A 76 -5.61 -17.39 16.86
C GLY A 76 -6.71 -18.35 17.30
N TRP A 77 -7.71 -18.59 16.45
CA TRP A 77 -8.92 -19.35 16.76
C TRP A 77 -9.22 -20.50 15.80
N LYS A 78 -8.35 -20.76 14.80
CA LYS A 78 -8.52 -21.80 13.77
C LYS A 78 -9.80 -21.65 12.93
N ILE A 79 -10.31 -20.42 12.81
CA ILE A 79 -11.50 -20.10 12.02
C ILE A 79 -11.03 -19.45 10.73
N ASP A 80 -11.10 -20.19 9.61
CA ASP A 80 -10.83 -19.65 8.28
C ASP A 80 -11.78 -20.24 7.23
N PRO A 81 -12.91 -19.55 6.94
CA PRO A 81 -13.87 -20.03 5.96
C PRO A 81 -13.31 -20.07 4.53
N SER A 82 -12.25 -19.30 4.24
CA SER A 82 -11.60 -19.33 2.92
C SER A 82 -10.88 -20.65 2.67
N ASN A 83 -10.45 -21.36 3.72
CA ASN A 83 -9.85 -22.69 3.55
C ASN A 83 -10.88 -23.78 3.26
N SER A 84 -12.18 -23.52 3.44
CA SER A 84 -13.23 -24.53 3.24
C SER A 84 -14.03 -24.33 1.96
N ASN A 85 -13.93 -23.15 1.33
CA ASN A 85 -14.71 -22.81 0.15
C ASN A 85 -13.80 -22.21 -0.94
N ILE A 86 -13.73 -22.87 -2.10
CA ILE A 86 -12.87 -22.46 -3.22
C ILE A 86 -13.23 -21.08 -3.79
N GLY A 87 -14.52 -20.72 -3.83
CA GLY A 87 -14.96 -19.39 -4.26
C GLY A 87 -14.47 -18.30 -3.31
N LEU A 88 -14.63 -18.51 -1.99
CA LEU A 88 -14.15 -17.59 -0.97
C LEU A 88 -12.61 -17.52 -0.92
N CYS A 89 -11.90 -18.63 -1.14
CA CYS A 89 -10.46 -18.66 -1.31
C CYS A 89 -10.03 -17.72 -2.44
N LYS A 90 -10.52 -17.97 -3.67
CA LYS A 90 -10.16 -17.19 -4.86
C LYS A 90 -10.52 -15.71 -4.73
N LEU A 91 -11.74 -15.41 -4.27
CA LEU A 91 -12.18 -14.03 -4.07
C LEU A 91 -11.31 -13.31 -3.05
N ARG A 92 -11.06 -13.93 -1.88
CA ARG A 92 -10.24 -13.33 -0.84
C ARG A 92 -8.83 -13.01 -1.36
N ILE A 93 -8.19 -13.98 -2.01
CA ILE A 93 -6.85 -13.81 -2.58
C ILE A 93 -6.83 -12.68 -3.59
N PHE A 94 -7.74 -12.71 -4.58
CA PHE A 94 -7.84 -11.66 -5.59
C PHE A 94 -7.95 -10.27 -4.96
N PHE A 95 -8.87 -10.08 -4.01
CA PHE A 95 -9.09 -8.80 -3.36
C PHE A 95 -7.90 -8.38 -2.48
N VAL A 96 -7.31 -9.29 -1.70
CA VAL A 96 -6.18 -8.97 -0.83
C VAL A 96 -4.97 -8.52 -1.64
N TYR A 97 -4.57 -9.28 -2.66
CA TYR A 97 -3.40 -8.94 -3.47
C TYR A 97 -3.63 -7.69 -4.34
N SER A 98 -4.79 -7.60 -5.00
CA SER A 98 -5.13 -6.41 -5.80
C SER A 98 -5.19 -5.15 -4.95
N SER A 99 -5.86 -5.21 -3.79
CA SER A 99 -5.93 -4.07 -2.88
C SER A 99 -4.56 -3.72 -2.30
N THR A 100 -3.72 -4.70 -1.97
CA THR A 100 -2.35 -4.43 -1.50
C THR A 100 -1.54 -3.67 -2.55
N ALA A 101 -1.60 -4.08 -3.81
CA ALA A 101 -0.96 -3.37 -4.91
C ALA A 101 -1.56 -1.95 -5.08
N LEU A 102 -2.88 -1.81 -5.04
CA LEU A 102 -3.55 -0.51 -5.19
C LEU A 102 -3.16 0.53 -4.13
N ILE A 103 -2.91 0.12 -2.88
CA ILE A 103 -2.37 1.02 -1.83
C ILE A 103 -1.09 1.70 -2.32
N GLN A 104 -0.15 0.92 -2.88
CA GLN A 104 1.14 1.39 -3.35
C GLN A 104 1.01 2.22 -4.64
N TRP A 105 0.18 1.78 -5.58
CA TRP A 105 0.01 2.49 -6.85
C TRP A 105 -0.74 3.81 -6.72
N PHE A 106 -1.70 3.94 -5.80
CA PHE A 106 -2.29 5.25 -5.48
C PHE A 106 -1.24 6.19 -4.87
N MET A 107 -0.32 5.67 -4.08
CA MET A 107 0.78 6.45 -3.52
C MET A 107 1.76 6.91 -4.61
N VAL A 108 2.07 6.06 -5.61
CA VAL A 108 2.82 6.46 -6.82
C VAL A 108 2.11 7.60 -7.56
N LEU A 109 0.80 7.47 -7.81
CA LEU A 109 0.02 8.52 -8.47
C LEU A 109 0.02 9.83 -7.68
N ALA A 110 -0.03 9.75 -6.35
CA ALA A 110 0.09 10.93 -5.49
C ALA A 110 1.44 11.63 -5.67
N SER A 111 2.54 10.88 -5.74
CA SER A 111 3.88 11.42 -6.00
C SER A 111 4.01 12.03 -7.39
N ILE A 112 3.44 11.39 -8.42
CA ILE A 112 3.40 11.94 -9.78
C ILE A 112 2.60 13.25 -9.81
N ASP A 113 1.43 13.29 -9.17
CA ASP A 113 0.62 14.49 -9.09
C ASP A 113 1.34 15.64 -8.38
N ARG A 114 2.05 15.34 -7.28
CA ARG A 114 2.92 16.33 -6.62
C ARG A 114 3.99 16.86 -7.55
N TYR A 115 4.68 15.99 -8.27
CA TYR A 115 5.67 16.40 -9.26
C TYR A 115 5.05 17.31 -10.32
N LEU A 116 3.94 16.90 -10.95
CA LEU A 116 3.24 17.69 -11.97
C LEU A 116 2.80 19.06 -11.44
N SER A 117 2.32 19.11 -10.20
CA SER A 117 1.90 20.37 -9.55
C SER A 117 3.07 21.32 -9.25
N SER A 118 4.28 20.76 -9.05
CA SER A 118 5.52 21.50 -8.79
C SER A 118 6.20 22.03 -10.06
N CYS A 119 5.80 21.55 -11.24
CA CYS A 119 6.39 21.96 -12.51
C CYS A 119 6.12 23.45 -12.82
N GLN A 120 7.13 24.12 -13.39
CA GLN A 120 7.03 25.51 -13.83
C GLN A 120 6.05 25.67 -15.00
N ASN A 121 6.05 24.71 -15.93
CA ASN A 121 5.18 24.72 -17.10
C ASN A 121 3.69 24.57 -16.71
N ALA A 122 2.88 25.55 -17.09
CA ALA A 122 1.45 25.59 -16.81
C ALA A 122 0.69 24.38 -17.35
N ARG A 123 1.12 23.82 -18.50
CA ARG A 123 0.50 22.63 -19.10
C ARG A 123 0.63 21.41 -18.19
N TYR A 124 1.81 21.19 -17.60
CA TYR A 124 2.00 20.07 -16.67
C TYR A 124 1.21 20.25 -15.38
N ARG A 125 1.12 21.49 -14.87
CA ARG A 125 0.32 21.79 -13.67
C ARG A 125 -1.18 21.59 -13.90
N GLN A 126 -1.69 21.89 -15.09
CA GLN A 126 -3.10 21.66 -15.45
C GLN A 126 -3.49 20.16 -15.47
N ILE A 127 -2.53 19.26 -15.73
CA ILE A 127 -2.77 17.81 -15.66
C ILE A 127 -3.11 17.39 -14.22
N SER A 128 -2.52 18.05 -13.21
CA SER A 128 -2.88 17.89 -11.79
C SER A 128 -4.26 18.51 -11.53
N SER A 129 -5.30 17.76 -11.89
CA SER A 129 -6.70 18.13 -11.72
C SER A 129 -7.49 16.99 -11.09
N LEU A 130 -8.62 17.32 -10.44
CA LEU A 130 -9.49 16.32 -9.81
C LEU A 130 -10.09 15.35 -10.83
N SER A 131 -10.36 15.83 -12.05
CA SER A 131 -10.87 14.99 -13.14
C SER A 131 -9.84 13.96 -13.57
N THR A 132 -8.59 14.40 -13.78
CA THR A 132 -7.47 13.49 -14.06
C THR A 132 -7.28 12.48 -12.94
N ALA A 133 -7.33 12.92 -11.68
CA ALA A 133 -7.12 12.03 -10.55
C ALA A 133 -8.17 10.92 -10.43
N ARG A 134 -9.45 11.25 -10.62
CA ARG A 134 -10.52 10.25 -10.61
C ARG A 134 -10.36 9.23 -11.75
N LYS A 135 -10.02 9.71 -12.95
CA LYS A 135 -9.77 8.83 -14.11
C LYS A 135 -8.56 7.93 -13.87
N ALA A 136 -7.47 8.47 -13.32
CA ALA A 136 -6.27 7.72 -13.00
C ALA A 136 -6.55 6.64 -11.95
N ILE A 137 -7.29 6.95 -10.88
CA ILE A 137 -7.71 5.95 -9.87
C ILE A 137 -8.50 4.82 -10.54
N GLY A 138 -9.53 5.13 -11.32
CA GLY A 138 -10.35 4.13 -12.00
C GLY A 138 -9.53 3.25 -12.96
N LEU A 139 -8.66 3.87 -13.76
CA LEU A 139 -7.78 3.15 -14.68
C LEU A 139 -6.79 2.25 -13.93
N THR A 140 -6.21 2.72 -12.84
CA THR A 140 -5.29 1.91 -12.03
C THR A 140 -6.00 0.74 -11.35
N ILE A 141 -7.23 0.93 -10.84
CA ILE A 141 -8.06 -0.17 -10.35
C ILE A 141 -8.27 -1.24 -11.43
N LEU A 142 -8.60 -0.81 -12.65
CA LEU A 142 -8.78 -1.73 -13.78
C LEU A 142 -7.49 -2.48 -14.12
N ILE A 143 -6.37 -1.76 -14.28
CA ILE A 143 -5.08 -2.36 -14.65
C ILE A 143 -4.61 -3.35 -13.58
N ILE A 144 -4.67 -2.98 -12.30
CA ILE A 144 -4.24 -3.86 -11.21
C ILE A 144 -5.17 -5.06 -11.06
N GLY A 145 -6.49 -4.85 -11.23
CA GLY A 145 -7.46 -5.94 -11.22
C GLY A 145 -7.21 -6.94 -12.36
N LEU A 146 -6.96 -6.46 -13.58
CA LEU A 146 -6.58 -7.32 -14.70
C LEU A 146 -5.26 -8.06 -14.44
N ALA A 147 -4.26 -7.36 -13.89
CA ALA A 147 -2.96 -7.97 -13.57
C ALA A 147 -3.07 -9.11 -12.55
N HIS A 148 -4.00 -9.03 -11.60
CA HIS A 148 -4.23 -10.07 -10.59
C HIS A 148 -5.34 -11.07 -10.96
N PHE A 149 -6.01 -10.91 -12.10
CA PHE A 149 -7.12 -11.80 -12.51
C PHE A 149 -6.70 -13.27 -12.58
N HIS A 150 -5.45 -13.53 -12.96
CA HIS A 150 -4.87 -14.86 -13.03
C HIS A 150 -4.91 -15.64 -11.69
N THR A 151 -5.05 -14.95 -10.55
CA THR A 151 -5.22 -15.60 -9.22
C THR A 151 -6.50 -16.44 -9.12
N PHE A 152 -7.55 -16.12 -9.88
CA PHE A 152 -8.78 -16.94 -9.93
C PHE A 152 -8.57 -18.31 -10.57
N ILE A 153 -7.51 -18.49 -11.36
CA ILE A 153 -7.25 -19.74 -12.08
C ILE A 153 -6.46 -20.68 -11.18
N TRP A 154 -5.36 -20.18 -10.62
CA TRP A 154 -4.31 -21.02 -10.05
C TRP A 154 -4.42 -21.27 -8.54
N TRP A 155 -5.15 -20.43 -7.80
CA TRP A 155 -5.40 -20.68 -6.38
C TRP A 155 -6.50 -21.73 -6.22
N SER A 156 -6.26 -22.72 -5.36
CA SER A 156 -7.22 -23.78 -5.08
C SER A 156 -7.31 -24.08 -3.58
N VAL A 157 -8.30 -24.87 -3.21
CA VAL A 157 -8.42 -25.47 -1.89
C VAL A 157 -8.10 -26.95 -2.02
N ASP A 158 -7.15 -27.44 -1.22
CA ASP A 158 -6.80 -28.86 -1.17
C ASP A 158 -6.62 -29.34 0.28
N TYR A 159 -6.60 -30.66 0.45
CA TYR A 159 -6.49 -31.35 1.72
C TYR A 159 -5.06 -31.82 1.96
N ILE A 160 -4.45 -31.32 3.02
CA ILE A 160 -3.16 -31.83 3.50
C ILE A 160 -3.41 -32.49 4.87
N GLY A 161 -3.55 -33.82 4.85
CA GLY A 161 -3.99 -34.60 6.00
C GLY A 161 -5.44 -34.30 6.38
N ALA A 162 -5.68 -33.92 7.64
CA ALA A 162 -7.03 -33.60 8.16
C ALA A 162 -7.40 -32.11 8.05
N LYS A 163 -6.60 -31.30 7.34
CA LYS A 163 -6.80 -29.84 7.24
C LYS A 163 -6.88 -29.40 5.79
N THR A 164 -7.71 -28.39 5.55
CA THR A 164 -7.82 -27.75 4.25
C THR A 164 -6.97 -26.48 4.18
N TYR A 165 -6.41 -26.23 3.01
CA TYR A 165 -5.55 -25.08 2.76
C TYR A 165 -5.93 -24.42 1.43
N CYS A 166 -6.12 -23.10 1.47
CA CYS A 166 -6.19 -22.26 0.29
C CYS A 166 -4.76 -21.87 -0.13
N ASN A 167 -4.22 -22.51 -1.17
CA ASN A 167 -2.84 -22.26 -1.63
C ASN A 167 -2.68 -22.48 -3.14
N ILE A 168 -1.49 -22.15 -3.64
CA ILE A 168 -0.96 -22.54 -4.93
C ILE A 168 -0.32 -23.94 -4.78
N PHE A 169 -0.66 -24.86 -5.68
CA PHE A 169 -0.12 -26.23 -5.68
C PHE A 169 0.87 -26.50 -6.83
N ILE A 170 1.10 -25.50 -7.68
CA ILE A 170 2.04 -25.58 -8.81
C ILE A 170 3.25 -24.71 -8.49
N TYR A 171 4.38 -25.36 -8.24
CA TYR A 171 5.61 -24.73 -7.78
C TYR A 171 6.12 -23.62 -8.71
N ASP A 172 6.16 -23.87 -10.02
CA ASP A 172 6.63 -22.88 -11.00
C ASP A 172 5.78 -21.61 -10.99
N TYR A 173 4.46 -21.77 -10.85
CA TYR A 173 3.54 -20.65 -10.76
C TYR A 173 3.66 -19.94 -9.41
N GLU A 174 3.88 -20.66 -8.31
CA GLU A 174 4.12 -20.06 -6.99
C GLU A 174 5.31 -19.11 -7.02
N ILE A 175 6.44 -19.56 -7.57
CA ILE A 175 7.64 -18.70 -7.73
C ILE A 175 7.33 -17.51 -8.63
N ALA A 176 6.70 -17.75 -9.79
CA ALA A 176 6.36 -16.67 -10.72
C ALA A 176 5.44 -15.62 -10.06
N PHE A 177 4.47 -16.06 -9.27
CA PHE A 177 3.56 -15.21 -8.52
C PHE A 177 4.29 -14.38 -7.45
N GLN A 178 5.20 -15.00 -6.69
CA GLN A 178 6.01 -14.30 -5.68
C GLN A 178 6.90 -13.23 -6.32
N ILE A 179 7.58 -13.55 -7.43
CA ILE A 179 8.40 -12.60 -8.19
C ILE A 179 7.53 -11.47 -8.75
N PHE A 180 6.39 -11.80 -9.35
CA PHE A 180 5.42 -10.83 -9.86
C PHE A 180 4.97 -9.86 -8.77
N PHE A 181 4.57 -10.39 -7.60
CA PHE A 181 4.11 -9.58 -6.49
C PHE A 181 5.22 -8.69 -5.92
N LEU A 182 6.44 -9.24 -5.76
CA LEU A 182 7.62 -8.51 -5.32
C LEU A 182 7.91 -7.33 -6.26
N ILE A 183 7.92 -7.57 -7.57
CA ILE A 183 8.22 -6.54 -8.56
C ILE A 183 7.12 -5.47 -8.58
N LEU A 184 5.86 -5.90 -8.72
CA LEU A 184 4.72 -5.00 -8.94
C LEU A 184 4.37 -4.17 -7.71
N THR A 185 4.56 -4.72 -6.51
CA THR A 185 4.12 -4.09 -5.24
C THR A 185 5.29 -3.57 -4.42
N CYS A 186 6.42 -4.27 -4.37
CA CYS A 186 7.51 -3.94 -3.44
C CYS A 186 8.69 -3.23 -4.13
N ALA A 187 8.98 -3.49 -5.40
CA ALA A 187 10.13 -2.89 -6.09
C ALA A 187 9.74 -1.64 -6.88
N ILE A 188 8.83 -1.78 -7.85
CA ILE A 188 8.47 -0.70 -8.77
C ILE A 188 7.87 0.52 -8.03
N PRO A 189 6.88 0.37 -7.14
CA PRO A 189 6.24 1.54 -6.54
C PRO A 189 7.20 2.40 -5.71
N PRO A 190 8.02 1.85 -4.79
CA PRO A 190 9.00 2.66 -4.06
C PRO A 190 10.04 3.34 -4.95
N ILE A 191 10.50 2.68 -6.03
CA ILE A 191 11.44 3.28 -6.98
C ILE A 191 10.79 4.50 -7.65
N LEU A 192 9.59 4.35 -8.21
CA LEU A 192 8.86 5.45 -8.86
C LEU A 192 8.57 6.58 -7.88
N MET A 193 8.09 6.25 -6.68
CA MET A 193 7.82 7.23 -5.64
C MET A 193 9.07 8.03 -5.26
N THR A 194 10.23 7.37 -5.16
CA THR A 194 11.52 8.02 -4.86
C THR A 194 11.94 8.95 -5.99
N ILE A 195 11.86 8.50 -7.24
CA ILE A 195 12.18 9.31 -8.42
C ILE A 195 11.31 10.57 -8.45
N PHE A 196 9.97 10.42 -8.39
CA PHE A 196 9.06 11.57 -8.45
C PHE A 196 9.16 12.46 -7.20
N GLY A 197 9.46 11.88 -6.04
CA GLY A 197 9.73 12.64 -4.81
C GLY A 197 10.96 13.53 -4.95
N ILE A 198 12.07 12.98 -5.43
CA ILE A 198 13.31 13.71 -5.69
C ILE A 198 13.07 14.83 -6.72
N LEU A 199 12.40 14.52 -7.83
CA LEU A 199 12.07 15.50 -8.87
C LEU A 199 11.18 16.63 -8.33
N THR A 200 10.21 16.32 -7.47
CA THR A 200 9.37 17.31 -6.80
C THR A 200 10.24 18.26 -5.95
N VAL A 201 11.16 17.71 -5.15
CA VAL A 201 12.06 18.51 -4.31
C VAL A 201 12.94 19.43 -5.16
N PHE A 202 13.49 18.94 -6.28
CA PHE A 202 14.28 19.77 -7.18
C PHE A 202 13.48 20.93 -7.78
N ASN A 203 12.26 20.67 -8.25
CA ASN A 203 11.38 21.70 -8.81
C ASN A 203 10.99 22.76 -7.77
N VAL A 204 10.64 22.33 -6.56
CA VAL A 204 10.29 23.26 -5.46
C VAL A 204 11.50 24.10 -5.04
N ARG A 205 12.69 23.52 -4.96
CA ARG A 205 13.93 24.27 -4.67
C ARG A 205 14.25 25.29 -5.76
N LYS A 206 14.13 24.91 -7.04
CA LYS A 206 14.37 25.82 -8.17
C LYS A 206 13.39 27.00 -8.16
N LEU A 207 12.10 26.74 -7.91
CA LEU A 207 11.09 27.78 -7.74
C LEU A 207 11.43 28.74 -6.59
N ARG A 208 11.98 28.22 -5.48
CA ARG A 208 12.38 29.03 -4.33
C ARG A 208 13.60 29.91 -4.63
N THR A 209 14.58 29.45 -5.41
CA THR A 209 15.75 30.26 -5.76
C THR A 209 15.40 31.39 -6.73
N GLN A 210 14.38 31.21 -7.57
CA GLN A 210 13.93 32.22 -8.54
C GLN A 210 13.00 33.29 -7.94
N VAL A 211 12.33 32.99 -6.83
CA VAL A 211 11.49 33.95 -6.09
C VAL A 211 12.28 34.38 -4.85
N GLY A 212 12.94 35.55 -4.90
CA GLY A 212 13.79 36.08 -3.82
C GLY A 212 13.10 36.18 -2.43
N PRO A 213 13.85 36.51 -1.36
CA PRO A 213 13.43 36.38 0.05
C PRO A 213 12.41 37.43 0.52
N GLN A 214 11.43 37.81 -0.32
CA GLN A 214 10.38 38.74 0.08
C GLN A 214 9.04 38.02 0.31
N ASN A 215 8.61 38.05 1.58
CA ASN A 215 7.23 37.96 2.07
C ASN A 215 6.48 36.61 2.14
N ASN A 216 7.13 35.44 2.04
CA ASN A 216 6.42 34.15 2.04
C ASN A 216 6.96 33.09 3.01
N ASP A 217 7.46 33.48 4.20
CA ASP A 217 7.94 32.52 5.21
C ASP A 217 6.87 31.49 5.59
N ALA A 218 5.62 31.90 5.79
CA ALA A 218 4.52 30.98 6.09
C ALA A 218 4.17 30.01 4.94
N ARG A 219 4.29 30.45 3.67
CA ARG A 219 4.04 29.60 2.48
C ARG A 219 5.20 28.61 2.27
N ASN A 220 6.43 29.06 2.49
CA ASN A 220 7.64 28.24 2.42
C ASN A 220 7.70 27.20 3.54
N GLU A 221 7.32 27.55 4.77
CA GLU A 221 7.19 26.60 5.88
C GLU A 221 6.12 25.54 5.61
N ARG A 222 4.97 25.95 5.04
CA ARG A 222 3.87 25.02 4.71
C ARG A 222 4.22 24.07 3.57
N LEU A 223 5.06 24.48 2.62
CA LEU A 223 5.64 23.60 1.59
C LEU A 223 6.67 22.65 2.19
N ARG A 224 7.60 23.16 3.00
CA ARG A 224 8.61 22.36 3.72
C ARG A 224 7.99 21.31 4.63
N SER A 225 6.88 21.62 5.30
CA SER A 225 6.14 20.67 6.14
C SER A 225 5.48 19.56 5.31
N LYS A 226 4.96 19.88 4.12
CA LYS A 226 4.31 18.90 3.22
C LYS A 226 5.32 17.98 2.54
N ASP A 227 6.44 18.54 2.09
CA ASP A 227 7.54 17.77 1.49
C ASP A 227 8.18 16.84 2.52
N ARG A 228 8.39 17.34 3.75
CA ARG A 228 8.85 16.53 4.88
C ARG A 228 7.85 15.43 5.24
N GLN A 229 6.55 15.72 5.24
CA GLN A 229 5.51 14.70 5.48
C GLN A 229 5.50 13.62 4.40
N LEU A 230 5.66 13.98 3.12
CA LEU A 230 5.77 13.01 2.02
C LEU A 230 6.98 12.11 2.17
N ILE A 231 8.17 12.66 2.47
CA ILE A 231 9.40 11.90 2.67
C ILE A 231 9.32 10.99 3.89
N ILE A 232 8.73 11.47 5.00
CA ILE A 232 8.53 10.65 6.20
C ILE A 232 7.53 9.53 5.92
N MET A 233 6.43 9.81 5.22
CA MET A 233 5.45 8.79 4.83
C MET A 233 6.08 7.72 3.92
N LEU A 234 6.95 8.12 2.99
CA LEU A 234 7.72 7.21 2.13
C LEU A 234 8.63 6.28 2.93
N LEU A 235 9.41 6.84 3.85
CA LEU A 235 10.33 6.07 4.69
C LEU A 235 9.58 5.09 5.58
N ILE A 236 8.47 5.53 6.20
CA ILE A 236 7.61 4.66 7.01
C ILE A 236 6.99 3.56 6.15
N GLN A 237 6.50 3.87 4.94
CA GLN A 237 5.87 2.89 4.07
C GLN A 237 6.86 1.85 3.55
N VAL A 238 8.09 2.25 3.20
CA VAL A 238 9.16 1.32 2.81
C VAL A 238 9.57 0.43 3.99
N LEU A 239 9.78 1.00 5.18
CA LEU A 239 10.10 0.24 6.40
C LEU A 239 8.98 -0.75 6.73
N MET A 240 7.71 -0.32 6.67
CA MET A 240 6.55 -1.17 6.96
C MET A 240 6.39 -2.28 5.92
N THR A 241 6.63 -2.02 4.63
CA THR A 241 6.52 -3.04 3.57
C THR A 241 7.60 -4.11 3.71
N ILE A 242 8.83 -3.71 4.07
CA ILE A 242 9.96 -4.64 4.33
C ILE A 242 9.67 -5.52 5.55
N ILE A 243 9.11 -4.94 6.63
CA ILE A 243 8.71 -5.70 7.83
C ILE A 243 7.54 -6.66 7.51
N CYS A 244 6.59 -6.22 6.69
CA CYS A 244 5.40 -7.01 6.34
C CYS A 244 5.73 -8.19 5.40
N MET A 245 6.71 -8.03 4.49
CA MET A 245 7.14 -9.11 3.58
C MET A 245 7.74 -10.32 4.32
N LYS A 246 8.37 -10.11 5.47
CA LYS A 246 8.87 -11.22 6.31
C LYS A 246 7.77 -11.98 7.05
N SER A 247 6.57 -11.43 7.11
CA SER A 247 5.45 -11.99 7.86
C SER A 247 4.36 -12.55 6.96
N LEU A 248 4.43 -12.39 5.63
CA LEU A 248 3.40 -12.87 4.70
C LEU A 248 3.57 -14.34 4.36
#